data_AF-A0A3A5QIT4-F1
#
_entry.id   AF-A0A3A5QIT4-F1
#
_cell.length_a   1.000
_cell.length_b   1.000
_cell.length_c   1.000
_cell.angle_alpha   90.00
_cell.angle_beta   90.00
_cell.angle_gamma   90.00
#
_symmetry.space_group_name_H-M   'P 1'
#
loop_
_entity.id
_entity.type
_entity.pdbx_description
1 polymer ?
#
loop_
_entity_poly.entity_id
_entity_poly.type
_entity_poly.pdbx_seq_one_letter_code
_entity_poly.pdbx_strand_id
1 'polypeptide(L)'
;MGATSIHVQAVKPGSEIHNFREKELDYVRPELSHLNESWVGDSISHRLESAKQRYFDTVGQKMQTKAAPIREGVIVIKQETTMQELQQFAAVCKERFGIEAFQIHIHKDEGYMNAKQWTPNLHAHVVFDWTQPNGKSVRLSRDDMAELQTIASEALGMERGVSSDRKHLSAMQYKTECAKEQLQELSNDISSALDKHKDVQNQLLQLQKELRSIETKK
;
A
#
# COMPACT_ATOMS: atom_id res chain seq x y z
N MET A 1 -0.12 -7.31 -15.30
CA MET A 1 -0.61 -6.11 -14.59
C MET A 1 -1.29 -6.59 -13.32
N GLY A 2 -1.15 -5.88 -12.20
CA GLY A 2 -1.86 -6.23 -10.97
C GLY A 2 -3.35 -5.92 -11.08
N ALA A 3 -4.19 -6.69 -10.40
CA ALA A 3 -5.59 -6.35 -10.22
C ALA A 3 -5.72 -5.13 -9.30
N THR A 4 -6.68 -4.25 -9.58
CA THR A 4 -6.94 -3.10 -8.71
C THR A 4 -7.73 -3.54 -7.47
N SER A 5 -7.50 -2.84 -6.37
CA SER A 5 -8.30 -2.94 -5.16
C SER A 5 -8.24 -1.62 -4.42
N ILE A 6 -9.28 -1.34 -3.62
CA ILE A 6 -9.35 -0.18 -2.74
C ILE A 6 -9.43 -0.61 -1.28
N HIS A 7 -8.58 -0.04 -0.43
CA HIS A 7 -8.67 -0.23 1.01
C HIS A 7 -9.02 1.09 1.70
N VAL A 8 -10.19 1.13 2.37
CA VAL A 8 -10.66 2.34 3.07
C VAL A 8 -10.35 2.25 4.56
N GLN A 9 -9.64 3.26 5.08
CA GLN A 9 -9.31 3.41 6.49
C GLN A 9 -9.71 4.79 7.01
N ALA A 10 -9.80 4.95 8.34
CA ALA A 10 -9.90 6.28 8.93
C ALA A 10 -8.64 7.08 8.59
N VAL A 11 -8.81 8.37 8.26
CA VAL A 11 -7.66 9.24 7.96
C VAL A 11 -6.73 9.32 9.17
N LYS A 12 -5.42 9.36 8.92
CA LYS A 12 -4.41 9.45 9.98
C LYS A 12 -3.92 10.88 10.10
N PRO A 13 -3.45 11.32 11.29
CA PRO A 13 -2.89 12.67 11.46
C PRO A 13 -1.74 13.00 10.50
N GLY A 14 -1.01 11.99 10.01
CA GLY A 14 0.08 12.16 9.05
C GLY A 14 -0.28 11.91 7.59
N SER A 15 -1.57 11.75 7.25
CA SER A 15 -1.98 11.49 5.86
C SER A 15 -1.58 12.64 4.92
N GLU A 16 -1.86 13.90 5.27
CA GLU A 16 -1.45 15.05 4.43
C GLU A 16 0.07 15.15 4.31
N ILE A 17 0.82 15.01 5.41
CA ILE A 17 2.29 15.04 5.40
C ILE A 17 2.86 13.99 4.42
N HIS A 18 2.27 12.79 4.40
CA HIS A 18 2.66 11.73 3.47
C HIS A 18 2.25 12.07 2.03
N ASN A 19 0.99 12.45 1.82
CA ASN A 19 0.39 12.71 0.52
C ASN A 19 1.03 13.90 -0.21
N PHE A 20 1.44 14.93 0.54
CA PHE A 20 2.16 16.10 0.02
C PHE A 20 3.68 15.94 -0.03
N ARG A 21 4.21 14.78 0.37
CA ARG A 21 5.66 14.51 0.42
C ARG A 21 6.43 15.51 1.30
N GLU A 22 5.83 15.93 2.42
CA GLU A 22 6.45 16.84 3.40
C GLU A 22 7.42 16.12 4.35
N LYS A 23 7.49 14.80 4.27
CA LYS A 23 8.40 13.96 5.06
C LYS A 23 9.18 13.02 4.16
N GLU A 24 10.48 12.96 4.38
CA GLU A 24 11.36 11.97 3.74
C GLU A 24 11.10 10.56 4.27
N LEU A 25 11.02 9.61 3.34
CA LEU A 25 10.72 8.20 3.59
C LEU A 25 11.70 7.34 2.80
N ASP A 26 12.23 6.30 3.43
CA ASP A 26 13.26 5.40 2.90
C ASP A 26 12.83 4.61 1.65
N TYR A 27 11.53 4.46 1.45
CA TYR A 27 10.92 3.73 0.33
C TYR A 27 10.37 4.63 -0.78
N VAL A 28 10.54 5.95 -0.65
CA VAL A 28 10.22 6.93 -1.69
C VAL A 28 11.48 7.20 -2.50
N ARG A 29 11.33 7.29 -3.83
CA ARG A 29 12.37 7.68 -4.78
C ARG A 29 12.16 9.13 -5.21
N PRO A 30 12.89 10.11 -4.62
CA PRO A 30 12.67 11.53 -4.91
C PRO A 30 12.79 11.88 -6.39
N GLU A 31 13.64 11.15 -7.13
CA GLU A 31 13.81 11.32 -8.56
C GLU A 31 12.56 10.97 -9.38
N LEU A 32 11.61 10.22 -8.81
CA LEU A 32 10.33 9.86 -9.44
C LEU A 32 9.17 10.72 -8.94
N SER A 33 9.33 11.52 -7.88
CA SER A 33 8.22 12.28 -7.27
C SER A 33 7.60 13.32 -8.20
N HIS A 34 8.32 13.75 -9.25
CA HIS A 34 7.78 14.61 -10.31
C HIS A 34 6.69 13.92 -11.17
N LEU A 35 6.55 12.59 -11.08
CA LEU A 35 5.50 11.80 -11.72
C LEU A 35 4.24 11.68 -10.86
N ASN A 36 4.29 12.14 -9.61
CA ASN A 36 3.12 12.18 -8.75
C ASN A 36 2.16 13.28 -9.22
N GLU A 37 0.89 13.07 -8.96
CA GLU A 37 -0.15 14.05 -9.24
C GLU A 37 -0.99 14.26 -7.99
N SER A 38 -1.54 15.47 -7.83
CA SER A 38 -2.41 15.76 -6.70
C SER A 38 -3.54 16.71 -7.12
N TRP A 39 -4.74 16.39 -6.66
CA TRP A 39 -5.90 17.25 -6.74
C TRP A 39 -6.40 17.50 -5.32
N VAL A 40 -6.56 18.77 -4.94
CA VAL A 40 -6.93 19.19 -3.59
C VAL A 40 -8.05 20.22 -3.70
N GLY A 41 -9.24 19.85 -3.27
CA GLY A 41 -10.38 20.76 -3.16
C GLY A 41 -10.51 21.38 -1.77
N ASP A 42 -9.99 20.73 -0.73
CA ASP A 42 -10.08 21.15 0.67
C ASP A 42 -8.96 20.52 1.50
N SER A 43 -8.68 21.04 2.70
CA SER A 43 -7.77 20.38 3.65
C SER A 43 -8.51 19.38 4.54
N ILE A 44 -7.81 18.37 5.05
CA ILE A 44 -8.37 17.40 5.99
C ILE A 44 -8.81 18.10 7.29
N SER A 45 -8.05 19.09 7.75
CA SER A 45 -8.37 19.86 8.95
C SER A 45 -9.66 20.67 8.79
N HIS A 46 -9.80 21.41 7.70
CA HIS A 46 -10.98 22.23 7.42
C HIS A 46 -12.22 21.37 7.15
N ARG A 47 -12.07 20.28 6.38
CA ARG A 47 -13.18 19.35 6.14
C ARG A 47 -13.64 18.64 7.41
N LEU A 48 -12.70 18.26 8.28
CA LEU A 48 -13.01 17.65 9.58
C LEU A 48 -13.77 18.62 10.50
N GLU A 49 -13.36 19.89 10.54
CA GLU A 49 -14.06 20.92 11.31
C GLU A 49 -15.47 21.14 10.77
N SER A 50 -15.62 21.26 9.45
CA SER A 50 -16.92 21.37 8.78
C SER A 50 -17.84 20.19 9.09
N ALA A 51 -17.31 18.96 9.07
CA ALA A 51 -18.07 17.76 9.42
C ALA A 51 -18.51 17.75 10.89
N LYS A 52 -17.65 18.18 11.82
CA LYS A 52 -17.98 18.31 13.25
C LYS A 52 -19.05 19.38 13.49
N GLN A 53 -18.94 20.51 12.81
CA GLN A 53 -19.89 21.62 12.93
C GLN A 53 -21.27 21.18 12.40
N ARG A 54 -21.35 20.61 11.18
CA ARG A 54 -22.60 20.07 10.64
C ARG A 54 -23.25 19.06 11.58
N TYR A 55 -22.47 18.16 12.18
CA TYR A 55 -23.00 17.20 13.16
C TYR A 55 -23.55 17.89 14.40
N PHE A 56 -22.83 18.88 14.94
CA PHE A 56 -23.28 19.64 16.10
C PHE A 56 -24.57 20.41 15.81
N ASP A 57 -24.65 21.10 14.68
CA ASP A 57 -25.81 21.92 14.30
C ASP A 57 -27.07 21.08 14.07
N THR A 58 -26.91 19.85 13.57
CA THR A 58 -28.03 18.96 13.22
C THR A 58 -28.44 18.03 14.36
N VAL A 59 -27.48 17.51 15.12
CA VAL A 59 -27.73 16.52 16.19
C VAL A 59 -27.79 17.17 17.58
N GLY A 60 -27.23 18.37 17.74
CA GLY A 60 -27.24 19.12 19.00
C GLY A 60 -26.21 18.62 20.02
N GLN A 61 -25.25 17.79 19.62
CA GLN A 61 -24.21 17.26 20.50
C GLN A 61 -22.84 17.21 19.83
N LYS A 62 -21.77 17.17 20.62
CA LYS A 62 -20.40 17.04 20.11
C LYS A 62 -20.18 15.66 19.49
N MET A 63 -19.46 15.62 18.38
CA MET A 63 -19.05 14.38 17.73
C MET A 63 -18.15 13.54 18.66
N GLN A 64 -18.37 12.23 18.67
CA GLN A 64 -17.58 11.30 19.47
C GLN A 64 -16.12 11.27 19.01
N THR A 65 -15.18 11.13 19.94
CA THR A 65 -13.74 11.09 19.65
C THR A 65 -13.30 9.92 18.76
N LYS A 66 -14.04 8.81 18.81
CA LYS A 66 -13.81 7.62 17.98
C LYS A 66 -14.48 7.68 16.61
N ALA A 67 -15.24 8.74 16.32
CA ALA A 67 -15.84 8.90 15.00
C ALA A 67 -14.75 9.14 13.95
N ALA A 68 -14.92 8.53 12.78
CA ALA A 68 -14.05 8.70 11.63
C ALA A 68 -14.86 9.34 10.49
N PRO A 69 -15.17 10.65 10.58
CA PRO A 69 -15.94 11.37 9.56
C PRO A 69 -15.15 11.56 8.27
N ILE A 70 -13.82 11.48 8.33
CA ILE A 70 -12.94 11.55 7.16
C ILE A 70 -12.23 10.20 7.02
N ARG A 71 -12.22 9.67 5.79
CA ARG A 71 -11.61 8.38 5.46
C ARG A 71 -10.75 8.49 4.22
N GLU A 72 -9.74 7.62 4.14
CA GLU A 72 -8.80 7.55 3.03
C GLU A 72 -8.92 6.18 2.37
N GLY A 73 -9.19 6.17 1.07
CA GLY A 73 -9.15 4.99 0.21
C GLY A 73 -7.80 4.89 -0.49
N VAL A 74 -7.07 3.80 -0.25
CA VAL A 74 -5.82 3.49 -0.95
C VAL A 74 -6.14 2.55 -2.10
N ILE A 75 -5.94 3.00 -3.33
CA ILE A 75 -6.30 2.31 -4.56
C ILE A 75 -5.03 1.86 -5.28
N VAL A 76 -4.94 0.57 -5.63
CA VAL A 76 -3.87 0.07 -6.51
C VAL A 76 -4.16 0.52 -7.94
N ILE A 77 -3.18 1.15 -8.60
CA ILE A 77 -3.35 1.72 -9.95
C ILE A 77 -2.33 1.14 -10.94
N LYS A 78 -2.49 1.47 -12.23
CA LYS A 78 -1.50 1.20 -13.28
C LYS A 78 -0.71 2.47 -13.61
N GLN A 79 0.39 2.34 -14.34
CA GLN A 79 1.28 3.45 -14.67
C GLN A 79 0.56 4.58 -15.42
N GLU A 80 -0.36 4.19 -16.30
CA GLU A 80 -1.15 5.05 -17.16
C GLU A 80 -2.38 5.64 -16.48
N THR A 81 -2.67 5.25 -15.23
CA THR A 81 -3.82 5.79 -14.50
C THR A 81 -3.70 7.31 -14.38
N THR A 82 -4.79 7.98 -14.73
CA THR A 82 -4.91 9.44 -14.78
C THR A 82 -5.71 9.98 -13.61
N MET A 83 -5.49 11.26 -13.27
CA MET A 83 -6.33 11.97 -12.31
C MET A 83 -7.81 12.00 -12.73
N GLN A 84 -8.11 12.06 -14.03
CA GLN A 84 -9.48 12.09 -14.54
C GLN A 84 -10.24 10.79 -14.23
N GLU A 85 -9.60 9.62 -14.38
CA GLU A 85 -10.21 8.33 -14.03
C GLU A 85 -10.53 8.26 -12.52
N LEU A 86 -9.63 8.78 -11.67
CA LEU A 86 -9.86 8.83 -10.22
C LEU A 86 -10.94 9.85 -9.83
N GLN A 87 -11.06 10.97 -10.55
CA GLN A 87 -12.15 11.92 -10.37
C GLN A 87 -13.50 11.32 -10.82
N GLN A 88 -13.51 10.53 -11.90
CA GLN A 88 -14.70 9.78 -12.31
C GLN A 88 -15.11 8.74 -11.27
N PHE A 89 -14.14 7.98 -10.74
CA PHE A 89 -14.34 7.07 -9.61
C PHE A 89 -14.98 7.81 -8.42
N ALA A 90 -14.42 8.97 -8.04
CA ALA A 90 -14.93 9.78 -6.94
C ALA A 90 -16.36 10.30 -7.19
N ALA A 91 -16.68 10.71 -8.43
CA ALA A 91 -18.02 11.15 -8.81
C ALA A 91 -19.06 10.03 -8.65
N VAL A 92 -18.75 8.82 -9.14
CA VAL A 92 -19.63 7.65 -8.98
C VAL A 92 -19.79 7.29 -7.49
N CYS A 93 -18.73 7.36 -6.69
CA CYS A 93 -18.81 7.13 -5.24
C CYS A 93 -19.74 8.13 -4.54
N LYS A 94 -19.68 9.42 -4.93
CA LYS A 94 -20.57 10.45 -4.40
C LYS A 94 -22.03 10.19 -4.74
N GLU A 95 -22.32 9.82 -5.99
CA GLU A 95 -23.67 9.51 -6.43
C GLU A 95 -24.22 8.24 -5.75
N ARG A 96 -23.42 7.18 -5.72
CA ARG A 96 -23.87 5.86 -5.26
C ARG A 96 -23.94 5.73 -3.74
N PHE A 97 -23.01 6.35 -3.02
CA PHE A 97 -22.84 6.16 -1.57
C PHE A 97 -22.98 7.45 -0.76
N GLY A 98 -22.99 8.62 -1.41
CA GLY A 98 -22.99 9.90 -0.71
C GLY A 98 -21.67 10.23 -0.01
N ILE A 99 -20.55 9.61 -0.42
CA ILE A 99 -19.20 9.94 0.07
C ILE A 99 -18.51 10.88 -0.93
N GLU A 100 -18.07 12.04 -0.46
CA GLU A 100 -17.49 13.05 -1.36
C GLU A 100 -15.97 13.06 -1.23
N ALA A 101 -15.26 12.79 -2.34
CA ALA A 101 -13.81 12.98 -2.36
C ALA A 101 -13.46 14.46 -2.42
N PHE A 102 -12.47 14.87 -1.65
CA PHE A 102 -11.97 16.26 -1.63
C PHE A 102 -10.44 16.36 -1.78
N GLN A 103 -9.73 15.23 -1.70
CA GLN A 103 -8.32 15.13 -2.10
C GLN A 103 -8.09 13.82 -2.86
N ILE A 104 -7.24 13.87 -3.87
CA ILE A 104 -6.74 12.70 -4.61
C ILE A 104 -5.23 12.88 -4.81
N HIS A 105 -4.44 11.90 -4.43
CA HIS A 105 -2.99 11.89 -4.59
C HIS A 105 -2.54 10.62 -5.30
N ILE A 106 -1.86 10.75 -6.43
CA ILE A 106 -1.25 9.65 -7.18
C ILE A 106 0.21 9.56 -6.79
N HIS A 107 0.65 8.38 -6.37
CA HIS A 107 2.02 8.08 -6.01
C HIS A 107 2.63 7.07 -6.99
N LYS A 108 3.63 7.53 -7.75
CA LYS A 108 4.42 6.74 -8.71
C LYS A 108 5.89 6.61 -8.30
N ASP A 109 6.24 7.13 -7.13
CA ASP A 109 7.60 7.23 -6.58
C ASP A 109 7.86 6.24 -5.43
N GLU A 110 6.87 5.46 -5.03
CA GLU A 110 7.02 4.45 -3.99
C GLU A 110 7.30 3.07 -4.56
N GLY A 111 7.99 2.23 -3.79
CA GLY A 111 8.23 0.84 -4.17
C GLY A 111 9.08 0.11 -3.15
N TYR A 112 9.50 -1.09 -3.52
CA TYR A 112 10.39 -1.90 -2.70
C TYR A 112 11.52 -2.48 -3.54
N MET A 113 12.68 -2.62 -2.92
CA MET A 113 13.81 -3.31 -3.53
C MET A 113 13.65 -4.80 -3.28
N ASN A 114 13.58 -5.62 -4.33
CA ASN A 114 13.77 -7.06 -4.22
C ASN A 114 15.25 -7.40 -4.47
N ALA A 115 15.63 -8.68 -4.36
CA ALA A 115 17.03 -9.12 -4.48
C ALA A 115 17.70 -8.76 -5.83
N LYS A 116 16.93 -8.42 -6.88
CA LYS A 116 17.44 -8.20 -8.25
C LYS A 116 17.10 -6.83 -8.82
N GLN A 117 15.93 -6.28 -8.50
CA GLN A 117 15.43 -5.03 -9.08
C GLN A 117 14.43 -4.33 -8.15
N TRP A 118 14.29 -3.02 -8.36
CA TRP A 118 13.25 -2.26 -7.69
C TRP A 118 11.89 -2.49 -8.35
N THR A 119 10.86 -2.68 -7.53
CA THR A 119 9.49 -2.89 -7.99
C THR A 119 8.64 -1.70 -7.54
N PRO A 120 8.00 -0.96 -8.47
CA PRO A 120 7.14 0.16 -8.12
C PRO A 120 5.88 -0.32 -7.39
N ASN A 121 5.44 0.46 -6.42
CA ASN A 121 4.16 0.33 -5.74
C ASN A 121 3.26 1.51 -6.13
N LEU A 122 2.64 1.40 -7.31
CA LEU A 122 1.77 2.45 -7.82
C LEU A 122 0.43 2.43 -7.10
N HIS A 123 0.07 3.54 -6.48
CA HIS A 123 -1.21 3.65 -5.78
C HIS A 123 -1.71 5.10 -5.76
N ALA A 124 -3.00 5.24 -5.49
CA ALA A 124 -3.63 6.52 -5.26
C ALA A 124 -4.30 6.57 -3.88
N HIS A 125 -4.18 7.70 -3.19
CA HIS A 125 -4.97 8.01 -2.00
C HIS A 125 -6.14 8.90 -2.40
N VAL A 126 -7.36 8.49 -2.06
CA VAL A 126 -8.57 9.28 -2.25
C VAL A 126 -9.17 9.56 -0.89
N VAL A 127 -9.20 10.84 -0.50
CA VAL A 127 -9.69 11.27 0.81
C VAL A 127 -11.15 11.72 0.68
N PHE A 128 -12.00 11.08 1.48
CA PHE A 128 -13.44 11.22 1.45
C PHE A 128 -13.98 11.87 2.72
N ASP A 129 -14.95 12.77 2.53
CA ASP A 129 -15.94 13.11 3.54
C ASP A 129 -16.95 11.96 3.62
N TRP A 130 -16.97 11.31 4.79
CA TRP A 130 -17.79 10.15 5.10
C TRP A 130 -19.06 10.54 5.87
N THR A 131 -19.51 11.78 5.74
CA THR A 131 -20.70 12.31 6.42
C THR A 131 -21.78 12.73 5.42
N GLN A 132 -23.02 12.54 5.81
CA GLN A 132 -24.21 12.94 5.06
C GLN A 132 -24.53 14.42 5.31
N PRO A 133 -25.38 15.06 4.48
CA PRO A 133 -25.84 16.43 4.71
C PRO A 133 -26.48 16.67 6.08
N ASN A 134 -27.07 15.64 6.70
CA ASN A 134 -27.62 15.67 8.06
C ASN A 134 -26.55 15.54 9.17
N GLY A 135 -25.27 15.64 8.84
CA GLY A 135 -24.13 15.56 9.76
C GLY A 135 -23.75 14.14 10.22
N LYS A 136 -24.59 13.12 9.99
CA LYS A 136 -24.31 11.74 10.44
C LYS A 136 -23.38 11.02 9.47
N SER A 137 -22.65 10.01 9.96
CA SER A 137 -21.79 9.20 9.09
C SER A 137 -22.57 8.36 8.09
N VAL A 138 -22.02 8.22 6.89
CA VAL A 138 -22.48 7.24 5.89
C VAL A 138 -22.18 5.83 6.40
N ARG A 139 -23.20 4.97 6.37
CA ARG A 139 -23.06 3.55 6.76
C ARG A 139 -23.03 2.70 5.50
N LEU A 140 -21.85 2.19 5.15
CA LEU A 140 -21.68 1.22 4.07
C LEU A 140 -21.70 -0.21 4.61
N SER A 141 -22.46 -1.08 3.95
CA SER A 141 -22.51 -2.51 4.19
C SER A 141 -21.31 -3.23 3.56
N ARG A 142 -21.19 -4.55 3.80
CA ARG A 142 -20.18 -5.36 3.11
C ARG A 142 -20.38 -5.38 1.60
N ASP A 143 -21.63 -5.37 1.15
CA ASP A 143 -21.98 -5.38 -0.27
C ASP A 143 -21.64 -4.04 -0.91
N ASP A 144 -21.91 -2.92 -0.23
CA ASP A 144 -21.49 -1.59 -0.69
C ASP A 144 -19.97 -1.50 -0.80
N MET A 145 -19.22 -2.05 0.16
CA MET A 145 -17.76 -2.10 0.09
C MET A 145 -17.26 -3.02 -1.04
N ALA A 146 -17.99 -4.08 -1.38
CA ALA A 146 -17.66 -4.95 -2.51
C ALA A 146 -17.95 -4.27 -3.85
N GLU A 147 -19.02 -3.48 -3.94
CA GLU A 147 -19.37 -2.64 -5.08
C GLU A 147 -18.35 -1.51 -5.26
N LEU A 148 -17.85 -0.91 -4.18
CA LEU A 148 -16.77 0.08 -4.23
C LEU A 148 -15.50 -0.48 -4.93
N GLN A 149 -15.17 -1.77 -4.73
CA GLN A 149 -14.10 -2.44 -5.48
C GLN A 149 -14.40 -2.52 -6.98
N THR A 150 -15.66 -2.81 -7.32
CA THR A 150 -16.11 -2.92 -8.71
C THR A 150 -16.05 -1.56 -9.40
N ILE A 151 -16.54 -0.49 -8.75
CA ILE A 151 -16.49 0.88 -9.25
C ILE A 151 -15.02 1.31 -9.49
N ALA A 152 -14.10 0.96 -8.59
CA ALA A 152 -12.67 1.22 -8.80
C ALA A 152 -12.12 0.48 -10.03
N SER A 153 -12.47 -0.79 -10.21
CA SER A 153 -12.04 -1.60 -11.36
C SER A 153 -12.58 -1.09 -12.69
N GLU A 154 -13.85 -0.67 -12.73
CA GLU A 154 -14.48 -0.14 -13.93
C GLU A 154 -13.92 1.24 -14.28
N ALA A 155 -13.79 2.13 -13.30
CA ALA A 155 -13.29 3.49 -13.53
C ALA A 155 -11.82 3.50 -14.00
N LEU A 156 -11.00 2.58 -13.49
CA LEU A 156 -9.58 2.47 -13.87
C LEU A 156 -9.33 1.56 -15.08
N GLY A 157 -10.36 0.89 -15.60
CA GLY A 157 -10.22 -0.13 -16.64
C GLY A 157 -9.18 -1.19 -16.26
N MET A 158 -9.28 -1.72 -15.05
CA MET A 158 -8.38 -2.72 -14.48
C MET A 158 -9.18 -3.93 -14.01
N GLU A 159 -8.56 -5.11 -13.95
CA GLU A 159 -9.21 -6.28 -13.36
C GLU A 159 -9.45 -6.07 -11.87
N ARG A 160 -10.63 -6.49 -11.39
CA ARG A 160 -10.98 -6.41 -9.97
C ARG A 160 -10.20 -7.43 -9.15
N GLY A 161 -9.66 -7.01 -8.00
CA GLY A 161 -9.03 -7.90 -7.04
C GLY A 161 -9.98 -8.99 -6.53
N VAL A 162 -9.42 -10.17 -6.26
CA VAL A 162 -10.15 -11.32 -5.73
C VAL A 162 -10.19 -11.22 -4.20
N SER A 163 -11.35 -11.50 -3.61
CA SER A 163 -11.48 -11.62 -2.16
C SER A 163 -10.61 -12.78 -1.65
N SER A 164 -9.86 -12.55 -0.58
CA SER A 164 -9.10 -13.62 0.08
C SER A 164 -9.34 -13.59 1.59
N ASP A 165 -9.17 -14.74 2.23
CA ASP A 165 -9.20 -14.87 3.70
C ASP A 165 -7.92 -14.35 4.36
N ARG A 166 -6.97 -13.82 3.58
CA ARG A 166 -5.73 -13.26 4.11
C ARG A 166 -6.05 -12.00 4.91
N LYS A 167 -5.55 -11.96 6.14
CA LYS A 167 -5.65 -10.75 6.97
C LYS A 167 -4.89 -9.62 6.29
N HIS A 168 -5.49 -8.42 6.30
CA HIS A 168 -4.80 -7.22 5.85
C HIS A 168 -3.60 -6.95 6.76
N LEU A 169 -2.44 -6.77 6.13
CA LEU A 169 -1.19 -6.42 6.81
C LEU A 169 -0.91 -4.94 6.57
N SER A 170 -0.56 -4.22 7.63
CA SER A 170 0.01 -2.89 7.50
C SER A 170 1.33 -2.95 6.73
N ALA A 171 1.75 -1.84 6.11
CA ALA A 171 3.01 -1.77 5.38
C ALA A 171 4.22 -2.27 6.20
N MET A 172 4.27 -1.96 7.51
CA MET A 172 5.35 -2.41 8.39
C MET A 172 5.30 -3.92 8.66
N GLN A 173 4.09 -4.50 8.81
CA GLN A 173 3.92 -5.94 8.96
C GLN A 173 4.34 -6.67 7.69
N TYR A 174 3.91 -6.18 6.52
CA TYR A 174 4.29 -6.75 5.24
C TYR A 174 5.82 -6.70 5.03
N LYS A 175 6.46 -5.54 5.28
CA LYS A 175 7.93 -5.43 5.25
C LYS A 175 8.61 -6.42 6.19
N THR A 176 8.06 -6.63 7.38
CA THR A 176 8.61 -7.58 8.35
C THR A 176 8.48 -9.03 7.87
N GLU A 177 7.34 -9.41 7.28
CA GLU A 177 7.15 -10.74 6.71
C GLU A 177 8.09 -11.00 5.52
N CYS A 178 8.19 -10.06 4.58
CA CYS A 178 9.14 -10.18 3.47
C CYS A 178 10.60 -10.26 3.94
N ALA A 179 10.99 -9.46 4.96
CA ALA A 179 12.33 -9.55 5.53
C ALA A 179 12.60 -10.91 6.19
N LYS A 180 11.60 -11.50 6.85
CA LYS A 180 11.70 -12.85 7.43
C LYS A 180 11.86 -13.93 6.36
N GLU A 181 11.07 -13.86 5.29
CA GLU A 181 11.19 -14.79 4.16
C GLU A 181 12.56 -14.70 3.51
N GLN A 182 13.07 -13.48 3.26
CA GLN A 182 14.41 -13.26 2.73
C GLN A 182 15.52 -13.79 3.65
N LEU A 183 15.39 -13.60 4.97
CA LEU A 183 16.34 -14.16 5.93
C LEU A 183 16.31 -15.70 5.93
N GLN A 184 15.13 -16.30 5.75
CA GLN A 184 14.99 -17.75 5.69
C GLN A 184 15.59 -18.32 4.39
N GLU A 185 15.35 -17.68 3.24
CA GLU A 185 16.01 -18.05 1.98
C GLU A 185 17.53 -17.94 2.09
N LEU A 186 18.04 -16.84 2.63
CA LEU A 186 19.48 -16.65 2.81
C LEU A 186 20.07 -17.68 3.78
N SER A 187 19.34 -18.04 4.83
CA SER A 187 19.74 -19.12 5.75
C SER A 187 19.85 -20.46 5.04
N ASN A 188 18.90 -20.77 4.14
CA ASN A 188 18.93 -22.00 3.34
C ASN A 188 20.11 -21.98 2.36
N ASP A 189 20.38 -20.85 1.71
CA ASP A 189 21.50 -20.68 0.79
C ASP A 189 22.85 -20.83 1.50
N ILE A 190 23.00 -20.24 2.70
CA ILE A 190 24.19 -20.39 3.54
C ILE A 190 24.39 -21.84 3.94
N SER A 191 23.32 -22.55 4.34
CA SER A 191 23.40 -23.98 4.67
C SER A 191 23.87 -24.81 3.47
N SER A 192 23.30 -24.57 2.29
CA SER A 192 23.69 -25.24 1.04
C SER A 192 25.14 -24.95 0.66
N ALA A 193 25.59 -23.70 0.82
CA ALA A 193 26.98 -23.31 0.57
C ALA A 193 27.95 -23.97 1.58
N LEU A 194 27.58 -24.07 2.85
CA LEU A 194 28.38 -24.75 3.87
C LEU A 194 28.53 -26.24 3.59
N ASP A 195 27.47 -26.91 3.15
CA ASP A 195 27.55 -28.34 2.80
C ASP A 195 28.46 -28.57 1.59
N LYS A 196 28.35 -27.74 0.54
CA LYS A 196 29.29 -27.75 -0.59
C LYS A 196 30.73 -27.51 -0.15
N HIS A 197 30.95 -26.57 0.79
CA HIS A 197 32.28 -26.29 1.31
C HIS A 197 32.87 -27.50 2.06
N LYS A 198 32.07 -28.22 2.86
CA LYS A 198 32.50 -29.46 3.52
C LYS A 198 32.86 -30.53 2.51
N ASP A 199 32.07 -30.70 1.44
CA ASP A 199 32.37 -31.66 0.39
C ASP A 199 33.69 -31.35 -0.32
N VAL A 200 33.92 -30.08 -0.66
CA VAL A 200 35.19 -29.63 -1.25
C VAL A 200 36.37 -29.86 -0.29
N GLN A 201 36.20 -29.58 1.01
CA GLN A 201 37.23 -29.86 2.02
C GLN A 201 37.55 -31.36 2.12
N ASN A 202 36.54 -32.23 2.09
CA ASN A 202 36.73 -33.67 2.12
C ASN A 202 37.47 -34.17 0.88
N GLN A 203 37.10 -33.68 -0.31
CA GLN A 203 37.80 -33.98 -1.57
C GLN A 203 39.27 -33.52 -1.52
N LEU A 204 39.53 -32.30 -1.02
CA LEU A 204 40.89 -31.78 -0.87
C LEU A 204 41.74 -32.67 0.05
N LEU A 205 41.17 -33.10 1.17
CA LEU A 205 41.85 -33.99 2.12
C LEU A 205 42.20 -35.35 1.50
N GLN A 206 41.29 -35.87 0.67
CA GLN A 206 41.49 -37.13 -0.04
C GLN A 206 42.61 -37.02 -1.09
N LEU A 207 42.58 -35.96 -1.91
CA LEU A 207 43.64 -35.64 -2.87
C LEU A 207 45.00 -35.46 -2.19
N GLN A 208 45.05 -34.79 -1.03
CA GLN A 208 46.28 -34.65 -0.25
C GLN A 208 46.85 -36.00 0.23
N LYS A 209 45.98 -36.94 0.63
CA LYS A 209 46.42 -38.30 1.00
C LYS A 209 46.97 -39.06 -0.21
N GLU A 210 46.30 -38.95 -1.35
CA GLU A 210 46.74 -39.57 -2.60
C GLU A 210 48.10 -39.03 -3.04
N LEU A 211 48.32 -37.71 -3.02
CA LEU A 211 49.61 -37.07 -3.31
C LEU A 211 50.75 -37.61 -2.44
N ARG A 212 50.57 -37.68 -1.12
CA ARG A 212 51.59 -38.24 -0.21
C ARG A 212 51.90 -39.71 -0.50
N SER A 213 50.90 -40.49 -0.91
CA SER A 213 51.07 -41.90 -1.27
C SER A 213 51.87 -42.10 -2.57
N ILE A 214 51.85 -41.11 -3.47
CA ILE A 214 52.63 -41.11 -4.70
C ILE A 214 54.08 -40.68 -4.42
N GLU A 215 54.28 -39.67 -3.58
CA GLU A 215 55.62 -39.19 -3.19
C GLU A 215 56.43 -40.24 -2.42
N THR A 216 55.79 -41.11 -1.65
CA THR A 216 56.45 -42.19 -0.88
C THR A 216 56.75 -43.45 -1.69
N LYS A 217 56.27 -43.53 -2.94
CA LYS A 217 56.51 -44.66 -3.86
C LYS A 217 57.59 -44.41 -4.93
N LYS A 218 58.20 -43.21 -4.92
CA LYS A 218 59.42 -42.89 -5.68
C LYS A 218 60.65 -43.09 -4.81
#